data_AF-A0A2V2RL13-F1
#
_entry.id   AF-A0A2V2RL13-F1
#
_cell.length_a   1.000
_cell.length_b   1.000
_cell.length_c   1.000
_cell.angle_alpha   90.00
_cell.angle_beta   90.00
_cell.angle_gamma   90.00
#
_symmetry.space_group_name_H-M   'P 1'
#
loop_
_entity.id
_entity.type
_entity.pdbx_description
1 polymer ?
#
loop_
_entity_poly.entity_id
_entity_poly.type
_entity_poly.pdbx_seq_one_letter_code
_entity_poly.pdbx_strand_id
1 'polypeptide(L)'
;MKSKVDDPQNILNRELSWCEFNHRVLEEAMDSNNPLLERIRFAAIVASNLDEFFMVRVASLRHKIADGDSRPDPSGMTAAETFKAVSTRIEQMMAALYQTVAQLLPQVAEAGISIRSFDALTADEKGLIESKFENEIFPVLTPMAIDPTHPFPILVNLSLNIGVLLAPASGEDKKRLAVVPIPPGLPRLLQVG
;
A
#
# COMPACT_ATOMS: atom_id res chain seq x y z
N MET A 1 39.62 -16.75 -18.74
CA MET A 1 40.08 -15.94 -17.60
C MET A 1 38.84 -15.21 -17.08
N LYS A 2 38.30 -15.55 -15.90
CA LYS A 2 37.17 -14.79 -15.33
C LYS A 2 37.68 -13.37 -15.04
N SER A 3 37.03 -12.36 -15.59
CA SER A 3 37.41 -10.97 -15.34
C SER A 3 37.05 -10.61 -13.89
N LYS A 4 37.69 -9.60 -13.30
CA LYS A 4 37.29 -9.09 -11.95
C LYS A 4 35.81 -8.69 -11.86
N VAL A 5 35.16 -8.46 -13.01
CA VAL A 5 33.74 -8.09 -13.11
C VAL A 5 32.82 -9.30 -12.95
N ASP A 6 33.32 -10.52 -13.14
CA ASP A 6 32.55 -11.78 -13.03
C ASP A 6 32.57 -12.38 -11.61
N ASP A 7 33.15 -11.66 -10.65
CA ASP A 7 33.14 -12.05 -9.24
C ASP A 7 31.80 -11.64 -8.61
N PRO A 8 31.00 -12.58 -8.06
CA PRO A 8 29.73 -12.27 -7.40
C PRO A 8 29.84 -11.18 -6.33
N GLN A 9 30.99 -11.04 -5.66
CA GLN A 9 31.22 -9.99 -4.66
C GLN A 9 31.20 -8.56 -5.25
N ASN A 10 31.39 -8.43 -6.56
CA ASN A 10 31.38 -7.16 -7.28
C ASN A 10 30.05 -6.89 -8.00
N ILE A 11 29.05 -7.79 -7.88
CA ILE A 11 27.75 -7.68 -8.55
C ILE A 11 26.68 -7.42 -7.50
N LEU A 12 25.98 -6.29 -7.62
CA LEU A 12 24.83 -5.99 -6.77
C LEU A 12 23.62 -6.82 -7.21
N ASN A 13 22.91 -7.39 -6.24
CA ASN A 13 21.62 -8.01 -6.52
C ASN A 13 20.65 -6.97 -7.10
N ARG A 14 19.92 -7.36 -8.15
CA ARG A 14 19.07 -6.46 -8.92
C ARG A 14 17.88 -5.94 -8.10
N GLU A 15 17.24 -6.82 -7.35
CA GLU A 15 16.06 -6.51 -6.55
C GLU A 15 16.41 -5.59 -5.38
N LEU A 16 17.54 -5.82 -4.72
CA LEU A 16 18.09 -4.92 -3.70
C LEU A 16 18.49 -3.56 -4.31
N SER A 17 19.11 -3.56 -5.50
CA SER A 17 19.43 -2.31 -6.21
C SER A 17 18.18 -1.49 -6.54
N TRP A 18 17.07 -2.17 -6.86
CA TRP A 18 15.78 -1.51 -7.05
C TRP A 18 15.24 -0.92 -5.74
N CYS A 19 15.36 -1.62 -4.61
CA CYS A 19 14.99 -1.07 -3.32
C CYS A 19 15.77 0.21 -3.00
N GLU A 20 17.07 0.25 -3.27
CA GLU A 20 17.87 1.46 -3.05
C GLU A 20 17.52 2.59 -4.02
N PHE A 21 17.14 2.27 -5.26
CA PHE A 21 16.58 3.28 -6.16
C PHE A 21 15.31 3.89 -5.58
N ASN A 22 14.34 3.08 -5.13
CA ASN A 22 13.09 3.60 -4.58
C ASN A 22 13.31 4.32 -3.24
N HIS A 23 14.35 3.93 -2.48
CA HIS A 23 14.76 4.66 -1.30
C HIS A 23 15.26 6.07 -1.61
N ARG A 24 16.00 6.28 -2.70
CA ARG A 24 16.39 7.63 -3.14
C ARG A 24 15.17 8.49 -3.49
N VAL A 25 14.12 7.89 -4.06
CA VAL A 25 12.84 8.60 -4.26
C VAL A 25 12.19 8.98 -2.93
N LEU A 26 12.35 8.16 -1.88
CA LEU A 26 11.92 8.51 -0.52
C LEU A 26 12.76 9.63 0.07
N GLU A 27 14.07 9.70 -0.21
CA GLU A 27 14.93 10.80 0.23
C GLU A 27 14.41 12.15 -0.29
N GLU A 28 13.87 12.21 -1.51
CA GLU A 28 13.22 13.43 -2.04
C GLU A 28 11.97 13.85 -1.26
N ALA A 29 11.21 12.89 -0.70
CA ALA A 29 10.10 13.20 0.21
C ALA A 29 10.60 13.69 1.58
N MET A 30 11.78 13.24 2.01
CA MET A 30 12.38 13.61 3.28
C MET A 30 13.09 14.97 3.22
N ASP A 31 13.60 15.38 2.06
CA ASP A 31 14.34 16.63 1.88
C ASP A 31 13.47 17.87 2.12
N SER A 32 13.83 18.66 3.14
CA SER A 32 13.16 19.92 3.48
C SER A 32 13.42 21.05 2.48
N ASN A 33 14.39 20.91 1.58
CA ASN A 33 14.63 21.86 0.50
C ASN A 33 13.57 21.74 -0.62
N ASN A 34 12.88 20.60 -0.69
CA ASN A 34 11.79 20.39 -1.64
C ASN A 34 10.49 21.07 -1.14
N PRO A 35 9.67 21.65 -2.05
CA PRO A 35 8.37 22.18 -1.67
C PRO A 35 7.49 21.15 -0.98
N LEU A 36 6.70 21.58 0.01
CA LEU A 36 5.94 20.69 0.89
C LEU A 36 5.02 19.71 0.14
N LEU A 37 4.29 20.19 -0.87
CA LEU A 37 3.40 19.33 -1.67
C LEU A 37 4.18 18.40 -2.61
N GLU A 38 5.37 18.80 -3.08
CA GLU A 38 6.22 17.91 -3.87
C GLU A 38 6.77 16.77 -3.00
N ARG A 39 7.05 17.01 -1.72
CA ARG A 39 7.43 15.95 -0.77
C ARG A 39 6.32 14.93 -0.57
N ILE A 40 5.06 15.38 -0.45
CA ILE A 40 3.88 14.50 -0.43
C ILE A 40 3.77 13.71 -1.75
N ARG A 41 4.03 14.35 -2.88
CA ARG A 41 4.02 13.70 -4.19
C ARG A 41 5.09 12.60 -4.29
N PHE A 42 6.31 12.85 -3.83
CA PHE A 42 7.36 11.83 -3.78
C PHE A 42 6.97 10.65 -2.88
N ALA A 43 6.38 10.90 -1.71
CA ALA A 43 5.87 9.84 -0.85
C ALA A 43 4.82 8.96 -1.59
N ALA A 44 3.93 9.56 -2.37
CA ALA A 44 2.98 8.83 -3.21
C ALA A 44 3.66 8.04 -4.34
N ILE A 45 4.70 8.60 -4.97
CA ILE A 45 5.50 7.90 -6.01
C ILE A 45 6.20 6.67 -5.42
N VAL A 46 6.80 6.78 -4.23
CA VAL A 46 7.45 5.65 -3.53
C VAL A 46 6.47 4.49 -3.33
N ALA A 47 5.25 4.79 -2.87
CA ALA A 47 4.18 3.80 -2.69
C ALA A 47 3.75 3.17 -4.03
N SER A 48 3.52 3.96 -5.07
CA SER A 48 3.13 3.45 -6.39
C SER A 48 4.22 2.57 -7.02
N ASN A 49 5.49 2.95 -6.88
CA ASN A 49 6.62 2.14 -7.34
C ASN A 49 6.67 0.80 -6.61
N LEU A 50 6.36 0.80 -5.31
CA LEU A 50 6.34 -0.40 -4.51
C LEU A 50 5.23 -1.36 -4.96
N ASP A 51 4.04 -0.85 -5.30
CA ASP A 51 2.96 -1.67 -5.87
C ASP A 51 3.44 -2.42 -7.13
N GLU A 52 4.08 -1.72 -8.07
CA GLU A 52 4.63 -2.34 -9.29
C GLU A 52 5.69 -3.40 -8.97
N PHE A 53 6.58 -3.10 -8.03
CA PHE A 53 7.62 -4.02 -7.61
C PHE A 53 7.05 -5.29 -6.98
N PHE A 54 6.01 -5.19 -6.15
CA PHE A 54 5.36 -6.35 -5.57
C PHE A 54 4.67 -7.21 -6.62
N MET A 55 3.90 -6.58 -7.52
CA MET A 55 3.17 -7.28 -8.57
C MET A 55 4.08 -8.04 -9.53
N VAL A 56 5.27 -7.51 -9.83
CA VAL A 56 6.16 -8.09 -10.84
C VAL A 56 7.32 -8.85 -10.20
N ARG A 57 8.14 -8.18 -9.38
CA ARG A 57 9.44 -8.69 -8.91
C ARG A 57 9.27 -9.65 -7.74
N VAL A 58 8.49 -9.27 -6.73
CA VAL A 58 8.25 -10.12 -5.56
C VAL A 58 7.46 -11.37 -5.97
N ALA A 59 6.45 -11.23 -6.85
CA ALA A 59 5.73 -12.37 -7.42
C ALA A 59 6.67 -13.36 -8.12
N SER A 60 7.60 -12.87 -8.94
CA SER A 60 8.60 -13.70 -9.62
C SER A 60 9.53 -14.44 -8.64
N LEU A 61 9.98 -13.78 -7.57
CA LEU A 61 10.79 -14.41 -6.52
C LEU A 61 10.00 -15.51 -5.82
N ARG A 62 8.73 -15.25 -5.46
CA ARG A 62 7.87 -16.22 -4.79
C ARG A 62 7.60 -17.45 -5.65
N HIS A 63 7.43 -17.27 -6.97
CA HIS A 63 7.26 -18.39 -7.89
C HIS A 63 8.50 -19.29 -7.92
N LYS A 64 9.70 -18.71 -8.06
CA LYS A 64 10.96 -19.47 -8.00
C LYS A 64 11.13 -20.24 -6.69
N ILE A 65 10.77 -19.62 -5.56
CA ILE A 65 10.83 -20.28 -4.24
C ILE A 65 9.84 -21.45 -4.18
N ALA A 66 8.62 -21.27 -4.69
CA ALA A 66 7.61 -22.33 -4.73
C ALA A 66 8.03 -23.52 -5.61
N ASP A 67 8.75 -23.25 -6.70
CA ASP A 67 9.31 -24.28 -7.59
C ASP A 67 10.57 -24.95 -7.01
N GLY A 68 11.05 -24.50 -5.84
CA GLY A 68 12.26 -25.03 -5.20
C GLY A 68 13.57 -24.61 -5.88
N ASP A 69 13.57 -23.52 -6.67
CA ASP A 69 14.77 -23.03 -7.35
C ASP A 69 15.76 -22.44 -6.35
N SER A 70 16.84 -23.17 -6.11
CA SER A 70 17.95 -22.80 -5.23
C SER A 70 19.17 -22.32 -5.99
N ARG A 71 19.07 -22.08 -7.30
CA ARG A 71 20.20 -21.58 -8.10
C ARG A 71 20.49 -20.13 -7.72
N PRO A 72 21.75 -19.79 -7.38
CA PRO A 72 22.15 -18.42 -7.18
C PRO A 72 22.06 -17.59 -8.45
N ASP A 73 21.72 -16.31 -8.30
CA ASP A 73 21.84 -15.31 -9.36
C ASP A 73 23.32 -14.88 -9.57
N PRO A 74 23.62 -13.96 -10.50
CA PRO A 74 24.99 -13.46 -10.69
C PRO A 74 25.61 -12.77 -9.45
N SER A 75 24.80 -12.26 -8.51
CA SER A 75 25.28 -11.72 -7.23
C SER A 75 25.59 -12.82 -6.19
N GLY A 76 25.29 -14.08 -6.51
CA GLY A 76 25.50 -15.22 -5.63
C GLY A 76 24.36 -15.47 -4.64
N MET A 77 23.24 -14.75 -4.75
CA MET A 77 22.08 -14.91 -3.88
C MET A 77 21.05 -15.87 -4.50
N THR A 78 20.49 -16.76 -3.69
CA THR A 78 19.31 -17.55 -4.08
C THR A 78 18.04 -16.71 -4.05
N ALA A 79 16.96 -17.21 -4.67
CA ALA A 79 15.65 -16.54 -4.64
C ALA A 79 15.12 -16.36 -3.20
N ALA A 80 15.34 -17.35 -2.32
CA ALA A 80 14.92 -17.31 -0.93
C ALA A 80 15.70 -16.26 -0.12
N GLU A 81 17.03 -16.19 -0.30
CA GLU A 81 17.87 -15.17 0.34
C GLU A 81 17.52 -13.77 -0.15
N THR A 82 17.34 -13.61 -1.46
CA THR A 82 16.94 -12.34 -2.08
C THR A 82 15.59 -11.88 -1.55
N PHE A 83 14.58 -12.77 -1.51
CA PHE A 83 13.26 -12.45 -0.98
C PHE A 83 13.31 -12.01 0.49
N LYS A 84 14.11 -12.70 1.32
CA LYS A 84 14.29 -12.33 2.72
C LYS A 84 14.93 -10.94 2.86
N ALA A 85 16.03 -10.68 2.14
CA ALA A 85 16.73 -9.40 2.19
C ALA A 85 15.85 -8.24 1.68
N VAL A 86 15.15 -8.44 0.56
CA VAL A 86 14.20 -7.48 -0.01
C VAL A 86 13.06 -7.19 0.97
N SER A 87 12.50 -8.21 1.62
CA SER A 87 11.41 -8.02 2.59
C SER A 87 11.85 -7.15 3.77
N THR A 88 13.02 -7.45 4.35
CA THR A 88 13.59 -6.62 5.43
C THR A 88 13.83 -5.18 4.99
N ARG A 89 14.36 -4.98 3.77
CA ARG A 89 14.63 -3.64 3.26
C ARG A 89 13.36 -2.84 3.00
N ILE A 90 12.32 -3.48 2.48
CA ILE A 90 11.01 -2.88 2.25
C ILE A 90 10.34 -2.50 3.57
N GLU A 91 10.40 -3.36 4.60
CA GLU A 91 9.86 -3.03 5.93
C GLU A 91 10.49 -1.75 6.50
N GLN A 92 11.81 -1.61 6.39
CA GLN A 92 12.53 -0.39 6.80
C GLN A 92 12.10 0.83 5.99
N MET A 93 11.98 0.69 4.67
CA MET A 93 11.55 1.77 3.78
C MET A 93 10.11 2.21 4.06
N MET A 94 9.21 1.27 4.33
CA MET A 94 7.81 1.54 4.69
C MET A 94 7.69 2.27 6.03
N ALA A 95 8.48 1.87 7.03
CA ALA A 95 8.52 2.58 8.31
C ALA A 95 8.96 4.04 8.13
N ALA A 96 10.01 4.28 7.33
CA ALA A 96 10.49 5.62 7.01
C ALA A 96 9.46 6.43 6.20
N LEU A 97 8.77 5.81 5.24
CA LEU A 97 7.70 6.44 4.46
C LEU A 97 6.55 6.91 5.36
N TYR A 98 6.05 6.03 6.25
CA TYR A 98 4.98 6.39 7.17
C TYR A 98 5.38 7.49 8.14
N GLN A 99 6.61 7.43 8.68
CA GLN A 99 7.13 8.49 9.54
C GLN A 99 7.20 9.82 8.80
N THR A 100 7.68 9.81 7.56
CA THR A 100 7.77 11.01 6.71
C THR A 100 6.39 11.60 6.48
N VAL A 101 5.41 10.80 6.05
CA VAL A 101 4.03 11.27 5.82
C VAL A 101 3.40 11.82 7.11
N ALA A 102 3.60 11.15 8.25
CA ALA A 102 3.10 11.61 9.54
C ALA A 102 3.68 12.97 9.97
N GLN A 103 4.91 13.29 9.56
CA GLN A 103 5.54 14.60 9.80
C GLN A 103 5.08 15.66 8.80
N LEU A 104 4.78 15.29 7.56
CA LEU A 104 4.36 16.21 6.51
C LEU A 104 2.90 16.67 6.69
N LEU A 105 1.99 15.77 7.07
CA LEU A 105 0.56 16.11 7.16
C LEU A 105 0.25 17.30 8.09
N PRO A 106 0.85 17.42 9.29
CA PRO A 106 0.69 18.62 10.12
C PRO A 106 1.18 19.91 9.46
N GLN A 107 2.32 19.87 8.77
CA GLN A 107 2.84 21.04 8.04
C GLN A 107 1.90 21.47 6.91
N VAL A 108 1.27 20.48 6.24
CA VAL A 108 0.29 20.75 5.18
C VAL A 108 -0.98 21.39 5.78
N ALA A 109 -1.38 20.97 6.98
CA ALA A 109 -2.47 21.58 7.74
C ALA A 109 -2.16 23.03 8.14
N GLU A 110 -0.95 23.33 8.59
CA GLU A 110 -0.51 24.70 8.90
C GLU A 110 -0.51 25.61 7.66
N ALA A 111 -0.27 25.04 6.47
CA ALA A 111 -0.39 25.73 5.18
C ALA A 111 -1.84 25.86 4.68
N GLY A 112 -2.84 25.45 5.48
CA GLY A 112 -4.27 25.62 5.19
C GLY A 112 -4.93 24.42 4.49
N ILE A 113 -4.25 23.28 4.36
CA ILE A 113 -4.79 22.08 3.72
C ILE A 113 -4.83 20.94 4.76
N SER A 114 -6.02 20.52 5.20
CA SER A 114 -6.15 19.46 6.20
C SER A 114 -6.96 18.27 5.70
N ILE A 115 -6.46 17.06 5.94
CA ILE A 115 -7.25 15.82 5.82
C ILE A 115 -7.86 15.55 7.20
N ARG A 116 -9.19 15.65 7.32
CA ARG A 116 -9.93 15.49 8.58
C ARG A 116 -10.67 14.17 8.60
N SER A 117 -10.73 13.52 9.77
CA SER A 117 -11.63 12.39 9.99
C SER A 117 -13.07 12.88 10.09
N PHE A 118 -14.03 11.98 9.85
CA PHE A 118 -15.45 12.30 9.99
C PHE A 118 -15.79 12.87 11.38
N ASP A 119 -15.18 12.32 12.43
CA ASP A 119 -15.43 12.77 13.81
C ASP A 119 -14.97 14.21 14.08
N ALA A 120 -13.94 14.69 13.36
CA ALA A 120 -13.38 16.03 13.49
C ALA A 120 -14.15 17.11 12.70
N LEU A 121 -15.23 16.74 12.02
CA LEU A 121 -16.09 17.66 11.28
C LEU A 121 -17.11 18.37 12.18
N THR A 122 -17.52 19.58 11.79
CA THR A 122 -18.64 20.28 12.43
C THR A 122 -19.97 19.56 12.16
N ALA A 123 -21.03 19.92 12.90
CA ALA A 123 -22.35 19.32 12.68
C ALA A 123 -22.87 19.54 11.25
N ASP A 124 -22.66 20.74 10.69
CA ASP A 124 -23.09 21.09 9.33
C ASP A 124 -22.29 20.31 8.28
N GLU A 125 -20.97 20.19 8.46
CA GLU A 125 -20.10 19.39 7.59
C GLU A 125 -20.45 17.90 7.64
N LYS A 126 -20.77 17.37 8.82
CA LYS A 126 -21.24 15.98 8.98
C LYS A 126 -22.53 15.75 8.21
N GLY A 127 -23.52 16.63 8.35
CA GLY A 127 -24.78 16.52 7.61
C GLY A 127 -24.59 16.55 6.09
N LEU A 128 -23.65 17.36 5.59
CA LEU A 128 -23.29 17.38 4.17
C LEU A 128 -22.68 16.03 3.73
N ILE A 129 -21.73 15.49 4.49
CA ILE A 129 -21.07 14.22 4.16
C ILE A 129 -22.01 13.03 4.29
N GLU A 130 -22.89 13.00 5.30
CA GLU A 130 -23.94 11.98 5.45
C GLU A 130 -24.89 12.01 4.25
N SER A 131 -25.35 13.19 3.84
CA SER A 131 -26.20 13.33 2.66
C SER A 131 -25.52 12.83 1.38
N LYS A 132 -24.24 13.17 1.18
CA LYS A 132 -23.44 12.63 0.06
C LYS A 132 -23.26 11.13 0.15
N PHE A 133 -23.05 10.60 1.36
CA PHE A 133 -22.91 9.17 1.56
C PHE A 133 -24.19 8.44 1.15
N GLU A 134 -25.34 8.84 1.68
CA GLU A 134 -26.63 8.19 1.40
C GLU A 134 -27.04 8.31 -0.07
N ASN A 135 -26.83 9.47 -0.70
CA ASN A 135 -27.35 9.74 -2.04
C ASN A 135 -26.40 9.35 -3.18
N GLU A 136 -25.08 9.38 -2.96
CA GLU A 136 -24.08 9.20 -4.02
C GLU A 136 -23.19 7.96 -3.80
N ILE A 137 -22.78 7.68 -2.56
CA ILE A 137 -21.78 6.63 -2.26
C ILE A 137 -22.43 5.29 -1.95
N PHE A 138 -23.34 5.24 -0.97
CA PHE A 138 -24.00 4.03 -0.52
C PHE A 138 -24.70 3.25 -1.65
N PRO A 139 -25.42 3.89 -2.60
CA PRO A 139 -26.10 3.19 -3.68
C PRO A 139 -25.16 2.42 -4.63
N VAL A 140 -23.87 2.80 -4.68
CA VAL A 140 -22.87 2.12 -5.53
C VAL A 140 -21.99 1.15 -4.75
N LEU A 141 -22.15 1.04 -3.43
CA LEU A 141 -21.49 0.01 -2.64
C LEU A 141 -22.23 -1.32 -2.79
N THR A 142 -21.50 -2.40 -3.02
CA THR A 142 -22.07 -3.76 -3.10
C THR A 142 -21.40 -4.65 -2.06
N PRO A 143 -21.86 -4.62 -0.79
CA PRO A 143 -21.34 -5.51 0.25
C PRO A 143 -21.53 -6.98 -0.12
N MET A 144 -20.50 -7.79 0.08
CA MET A 144 -20.51 -9.23 -0.18
C MET A 144 -20.29 -9.98 1.13
N ALA A 145 -21.24 -10.83 1.50
CA ALA A 145 -21.07 -11.74 2.63
C ALA A 145 -20.05 -12.84 2.26
N ILE A 146 -19.21 -13.21 3.21
CA ILE A 146 -18.28 -14.33 3.11
C ILE A 146 -18.80 -15.45 3.99
N ASP A 147 -19.18 -16.55 3.36
CA ASP A 147 -19.67 -17.74 4.02
C ASP A 147 -19.11 -19.02 3.34
N PRO A 148 -19.16 -20.19 4.00
CA PRO A 148 -18.60 -21.43 3.45
C PRO A 148 -19.36 -22.00 2.23
N THR A 149 -20.57 -21.51 1.96
CA THR A 149 -21.46 -22.03 0.91
C THR A 149 -21.24 -21.37 -0.45
N HIS A 150 -20.57 -20.21 -0.49
CA HIS A 150 -20.23 -19.50 -1.71
C HIS A 150 -18.70 -19.38 -1.89
N PRO A 151 -18.20 -19.33 -3.14
CA PRO A 151 -16.81 -18.99 -3.40
C PRO A 151 -16.43 -17.64 -2.80
N PHE A 152 -15.19 -17.52 -2.33
CA PHE A 152 -14.66 -16.24 -1.86
C PHE A 152 -14.75 -15.19 -2.99
N PRO A 153 -15.21 -13.96 -2.72
CA PRO A 153 -15.40 -12.96 -3.75
C PRO A 153 -14.08 -12.60 -4.44
N ILE A 154 -14.14 -12.35 -5.75
CA ILE A 154 -12.97 -11.89 -6.51
C ILE A 154 -12.68 -10.44 -6.09
N LEU A 155 -11.53 -10.24 -5.45
CA LEU A 155 -11.05 -8.91 -5.11
C LEU A 155 -10.12 -8.41 -6.21
N VAL A 156 -10.48 -7.28 -6.81
CA VAL A 156 -9.69 -6.67 -7.89
C VAL A 156 -8.36 -6.19 -7.33
N ASN A 157 -7.28 -6.42 -8.07
CA ASN A 157 -5.95 -5.97 -7.67
C ASN A 157 -5.90 -4.45 -7.47
N LEU A 158 -5.16 -3.99 -6.45
CA LEU A 158 -5.05 -2.59 -6.02
C LEU A 158 -6.39 -1.89 -5.70
N SER A 159 -7.49 -2.65 -5.54
CA SER A 159 -8.77 -2.10 -5.07
C SER A 159 -8.79 -1.96 -3.54
N LEU A 160 -9.40 -0.88 -3.05
CA LEU A 160 -9.65 -0.72 -1.62
C LEU A 160 -10.88 -1.53 -1.25
N ASN A 161 -10.75 -2.35 -0.21
CA ASN A 161 -11.82 -3.17 0.32
C ASN A 161 -11.89 -2.98 1.84
N ILE A 162 -13.09 -2.85 2.38
CA ILE A 162 -13.32 -2.82 3.82
C ILE A 162 -13.78 -4.21 4.24
N GLY A 163 -12.96 -4.89 5.06
CA GLY A 163 -13.37 -6.12 5.73
C GLY A 163 -14.18 -5.80 7.00
N VAL A 164 -15.39 -6.33 7.09
CA VAL A 164 -16.33 -6.07 8.20
C VAL A 164 -16.64 -7.38 8.91
N LEU A 165 -16.32 -7.43 10.21
CA LEU A 165 -16.72 -8.55 11.07
C LEU A 165 -18.00 -8.18 11.83
N LEU A 166 -19.11 -8.78 11.42
CA LEU A 166 -20.43 -8.56 11.99
C LEU A 166 -20.62 -9.49 13.19
N ALA A 167 -21.31 -8.96 14.20
CA ALA A 167 -21.82 -9.77 15.31
C ALA A 167 -22.73 -10.90 14.77
N PRO A 168 -22.82 -12.04 15.49
CA PRO A 168 -23.77 -13.09 15.15
C PRO A 168 -25.19 -12.53 15.03
N ALA A 169 -25.99 -13.08 14.11
CA ALA A 169 -27.41 -12.76 14.10
C ALA A 169 -28.07 -13.28 15.39
N SER A 170 -29.24 -12.75 15.74
CA SER A 170 -30.00 -13.28 16.88
C SER A 170 -30.30 -14.77 16.68
N GLY A 171 -29.80 -15.62 17.58
CA GLY A 171 -29.93 -17.08 17.47
C GLY A 171 -28.77 -17.78 16.75
N GLU A 172 -27.73 -17.05 16.34
CA GLU A 172 -26.49 -17.61 15.82
C GLU A 172 -25.34 -17.42 16.82
N ASP A 173 -24.38 -18.36 16.84
CA ASP A 173 -23.16 -18.24 17.66
C ASP A 173 -21.95 -17.74 16.86
N LYS A 174 -22.04 -17.75 15.53
CA LYS A 174 -20.91 -17.47 14.65
C LYS A 174 -20.92 -16.02 14.16
N LYS A 175 -19.76 -15.37 14.24
CA LYS A 175 -19.53 -14.07 13.60
C LYS A 175 -19.63 -14.22 12.09
N ARG A 176 -20.14 -13.19 11.43
CA ARG A 176 -20.29 -13.14 9.97
C ARG A 176 -19.25 -12.19 9.41
N LEU A 177 -18.62 -12.57 8.30
CA LEU A 177 -17.66 -11.73 7.62
C LEU A 177 -18.31 -11.15 6.37
N ALA A 178 -18.06 -9.88 6.10
CA ALA A 178 -18.44 -9.24 4.85
C ALA A 178 -17.25 -8.43 4.32
N VAL A 179 -17.21 -8.25 3.00
CA VAL A 179 -16.29 -7.32 2.34
C VAL A 179 -17.11 -6.27 1.62
N VAL A 180 -16.72 -5.02 1.75
CA VAL A 180 -17.29 -3.89 1.02
C VAL A 180 -16.20 -3.35 0.08
N PRO A 181 -16.25 -3.69 -1.22
CA PRO A 181 -15.37 -3.07 -2.21
C PRO A 181 -15.69 -1.60 -2.34
N ILE A 182 -14.67 -0.76 -2.43
CA ILE A 182 -14.81 0.67 -2.72
C ILE A 182 -14.62 0.86 -4.23
N PRO A 183 -15.67 1.26 -4.98
CA PRO A 183 -15.57 1.49 -6.42
C PRO A 183 -14.48 2.51 -6.76
N PRO A 184 -13.67 2.28 -7.80
CA PRO A 184 -12.55 3.16 -8.15
C PRO A 184 -12.99 4.55 -8.63
N GLY A 185 -14.25 4.70 -9.06
CA GLY A 185 -14.82 5.98 -9.49
C GLY A 185 -15.19 6.92 -8.34
N LEU A 186 -15.19 6.44 -7.09
CA LEU A 186 -15.46 7.29 -5.94
C LEU A 186 -14.23 8.14 -5.58
N PRO A 187 -14.43 9.43 -5.25
CA PRO A 187 -13.33 10.27 -4.81
C PRO A 187 -12.74 9.73 -3.50
N ARG A 188 -11.40 9.68 -3.42
CA ARG A 188 -10.68 9.26 -2.20
C ARG A 188 -10.76 10.26 -1.06
N LEU A 189 -10.97 11.53 -1.39
CA LEU A 189 -11.12 12.63 -0.44
C LEU A 189 -12.35 13.44 -0.85
N LEU A 190 -13.19 13.77 0.13
CA LEU A 190 -14.34 14.65 -0.05
C LEU A 190 -13.98 16.03 0.50
N GLN A 191 -14.21 17.06 -0.28
CA GLN A 191 -14.05 18.44 0.18
C GLN A 191 -15.21 18.81 1.11
N VAL A 192 -14.86 19.45 2.23
CA VAL A 192 -15.78 19.99 3.23
C VAL A 192 -15.32 21.40 3.57
N GLY A 193 -16.25 22.37 3.51
CA GLY A 193 -15.94 23.81 3.57
C GLY A 193 -15.60 24.36 2.19
#